data_AF-A0A6V7I5P7-F1
#
_entry.id   AF-A0A6V7I5P7-F1
#
_cell.length_a   1.000
_cell.length_b   1.000
_cell.length_c   1.000
_cell.angle_alpha   90.00
_cell.angle_beta   90.00
_cell.angle_gamma   90.00
#
_symmetry.space_group_name_H-M   'P 1'
#
loop_
_entity.id
_entity.type
_entity.pdbx_description
1 polymer ?
#
loop_
_entity_poly.entity_id
_entity_poly.type
_entity_poly.pdbx_seq_one_letter_code
_entity_poly.pdbx_strand_id
1 'polypeptide(L)' 'CIDVSMMFAEAVRRTHNGESVSYLFSNVPY' A
#
# COMPACT_ATOMS: atom_id res chain seq x y z
N CYS A 1 12.44 13.43 6.92
CA CYS A 1 11.30 13.25 5.99
C CYS A 1 10.78 11.83 6.16
N ILE A 2 9.46 11.60 6.11
CA ILE A 2 8.90 10.25 6.14
C ILE A 2 8.67 9.83 4.69
N ASP A 3 9.31 8.75 4.24
CA ASP A 3 9.05 8.20 2.91
C ASP A 3 7.79 7.34 2.95
N VAL A 4 6.82 7.71 2.11
CA VAL A 4 5.51 7.07 1.98
C VAL A 4 5.31 6.48 0.57
N SER A 5 6.34 6.52 -0.28
CA SER A 5 6.25 6.11 -1.68
C SER A 5 5.86 4.65 -1.83
N MET A 6 6.39 3.76 -0.97
CA MET A 6 6.02 2.34 -0.96
C MET A 6 4.55 2.10 -0.60
N MET A 7 3.98 2.89 0.32
CA MET A 7 2.55 2.76 0.66
C MET A 7 1.67 3.07 -0.54
N PHE A 8 1.98 4.13 -1.27
CA PHE A 8 1.21 4.52 -2.45
C PHE A 8 1.40 3.53 -3.60
N ALA A 9 2.63 3.05 -3.84
CA ALA A 9 2.89 2.06 -4.88
C ALA A 9 2.08 0.78 -4.65
N GLU A 10 2.07 0.27 -3.41
CA GLU A 10 1.34 -0.96 -3.07
C GLU A 10 -0.18 -0.75 -3.05
N ALA A 11 -0.66 0.42 -2.61
CA ALA A 11 -2.08 0.76 -2.68
C ALA A 11 -2.58 0.81 -4.13
N VAL A 12 -1.80 1.37 -5.05
CA VAL A 12 -2.11 1.39 -6.49
C VAL A 12 -2.12 -0.03 -7.05
N ARG A 13 -1.09 -0.84 -6.77
CA ARG A 13 -1.02 -2.24 -7.22
C ARG A 13 -2.24 -3.05 -6.77
N ARG A 14 -2.62 -2.94 -5.50
CA ARG A 14 -3.79 -3.63 -4.93
C ARG A 14 -5.09 -3.14 -5.54
N THR A 15 -5.27 -1.83 -5.66
CA THR A 15 -6.45 -1.22 -6.29
C THR A 15 -6.62 -1.70 -7.73
N HIS A 16 -5.55 -1.72 -8.50
CA HIS A 16 -5.53 -2.22 -9.87
C HIS A 16 -5.95 -3.70 -9.96
N ASN A 17 -5.55 -4.51 -8.98
CA ASN A 17 -5.87 -5.93 -8.92
C ASN A 17 -7.21 -6.25 -8.23
N GLY A 18 -7.95 -5.24 -7.77
CA GLY A 18 -9.16 -5.43 -6.96
C GLY A 18 -8.89 -6.03 -5.57
N GLU A 19 -7.64 -5.98 -5.10
CA GLU A 19 -7.25 -6.42 -3.77
C GLU A 19 -7.57 -5.33 -2.74
N SER A 20 -7.99 -5.74 -1.54
CA SER A 20 -8.24 -4.80 -0.45
C SER A 20 -6.95 -4.08 -0.03
N VAL A 21 -7.03 -2.76 0.12
CA VAL A 21 -5.96 -1.92 0.67
C VAL A 21 -5.90 -1.98 2.20
N SER A 22 -6.88 -2.59 2.86
CA SER A 22 -6.97 -2.61 4.33
C SER A 22 -5.79 -3.28 5.03
N TYR A 23 -5.07 -4.15 4.31
CA TYR A 23 -3.82 -4.75 4.77
C TYR A 23 -2.76 -3.70 5.17
N LEU A 24 -2.71 -2.57 4.45
CA LEU A 24 -1.69 -1.52 4.65
C LEU A 24 -1.88 -0.73 5.95
N PHE A 25 -3.06 -0.80 6.59
CA PHE A 25 -3.30 -0.15 7.87
C PHE A 25 -2.63 -0.88 9.05
N SER A 26 -2.30 -2.16 8.87
CA SER A 26 -1.70 -2.99 9.92
C SER A 26 -0.34 -3.58 9.52
N ASN A 27 0.02 -3.51 8.23
CA ASN A 27 1.28 -4.03 7.72
C ASN A 27 1.94 -3.01 6.80
N VAL A 28 3.09 -2.52 7.25
CA VAL A 28 3.97 -1.63 6.48
C VAL A 28 4.76 -2.52 5.50
N PRO A 29 4.52 -2.44 4.17
CA PRO A 29 5.42 -3.04 3.19
C PRO A 29 6.84 -2.51 3.33
N TYR A 30 7.80 -3.45 3.32
CA TYR A 30 9.24 -3.20 3.33
C TYR A 30 9.83 -3.25 1.92
#